data_AF-A0A1B8W9C3-F1
#
_entry.id   AF-A0A1B8W9C3-F1
#
_cell.length_a   1.000
_cell.length_b   1.000
_cell.length_c   1.000
_cell.angle_alpha   90.00
_cell.angle_beta   90.00
_cell.angle_gamma   90.00
#
_symmetry.space_group_name_H-M   'P 1'
#
loop_
_entity.id
_entity.type
_entity.pdbx_description
1 polymer ?
#
loop_
_entity_poly.entity_id
_entity_poly.type
_entity_poly.pdbx_seq_one_letter_code
_entity_poly.pdbx_strand_id
1 'polypeptide(L)'
;MDGYWVWCGSVAKGEDGRFHMFASRWPKSLPMHPGWIIASEIVRAVSDTPEGPYDFQEVVFPARGAEYWDGRSTHNPHIVKHER
;
A
#
# COMPACT_ATOMS: atom_id res chain seq x y z
N MET A 1 -0.11 9.26 7.31
CA MET A 1 -0.67 7.88 7.38
C MET A 1 -0.65 7.43 8.84
N ASP A 2 -1.17 8.29 9.71
CA ASP A 2 -0.88 8.17 11.13
C ASP A 2 -1.80 7.13 11.76
N GLY A 3 -1.30 6.42 12.78
CA GLY A 3 -2.03 5.29 13.36
C GLY A 3 -1.94 3.99 12.58
N TYR A 4 -1.13 3.90 11.51
CA TYR A 4 -0.89 2.67 10.76
C TYR A 4 0.57 2.22 10.81
N TRP A 5 0.78 0.91 10.85
CA TRP A 5 2.02 0.31 10.39
C TRP A 5 2.04 0.41 8.86
N VAL A 6 3.18 0.81 8.30
CA VAL A 6 3.38 0.89 6.84
C VAL A 6 4.65 0.13 6.51
N TRP A 7 4.59 -0.77 5.53
CA TRP A 7 5.72 -1.62 5.13
C TRP A 7 5.62 -1.98 3.64
N CYS A 8 6.65 -2.64 3.10
CA CYS A 8 6.68 -3.15 1.73
C CYS A 8 6.42 -2.08 0.66
N GLY A 9 7.04 -0.90 0.81
CA GLY A 9 6.91 0.16 -0.18
C GLY A 9 7.52 -0.24 -1.53
N SER A 10 6.77 -0.06 -2.61
CA SER A 10 7.23 -0.18 -3.98
C SER A 10 6.83 1.08 -4.74
N VAL A 11 7.80 1.73 -5.39
CA VAL A 11 7.63 3.05 -6.01
C VAL A 11 7.89 2.97 -7.50
N ALA A 12 7.06 3.66 -8.28
CA ALA A 12 7.31 3.93 -9.70
C ALA A 12 6.98 5.39 -10.02
N LYS A 13 7.68 5.96 -11.01
CA LYS A 13 7.34 7.28 -11.55
C LYS A 13 6.14 7.14 -12.50
N GLY A 14 5.07 7.86 -12.21
CA GLY A 14 3.85 7.90 -13.01
C GLY A 14 4.00 8.76 -14.26
N GLU A 15 3.02 8.64 -15.15
CA GLU A 15 2.92 9.46 -16.37
C GLU A 15 2.59 10.93 -16.05
N ASP A 16 2.01 11.18 -14.88
CA ASP A 16 1.79 12.51 -14.32
C ASP A 16 3.08 13.17 -13.79
N GLY A 17 4.23 12.51 -13.95
CA GLY A 17 5.53 13.00 -13.52
C GLY A 17 5.80 12.85 -12.03
N ARG A 18 4.83 12.37 -11.23
CA ARG A 18 4.97 12.17 -9.79
C ARG A 18 5.41 10.75 -9.45
N PHE A 19 5.90 10.55 -8.24
CA PHE A 19 6.27 9.24 -7.70
C PHE A 19 5.07 8.63 -6.99
N HIS A 20 4.65 7.45 -7.41
CA HIS A 20 3.54 6.71 -6.82
C HIS A 20 4.11 5.55 -6.02
N MET A 21 3.95 5.60 -4.70
CA MET A 21 4.28 4.51 -3.79
C MET A 21 3.04 3.66 -3.53
N PHE A 22 3.17 2.37 -3.78
CA PHE A 22 2.25 1.37 -3.28
C PHE A 22 2.87 0.73 -2.04
N ALA A 23 2.09 0.60 -0.96
CA ALA A 23 2.59 0.03 0.29
C ALA A 23 1.53 -0.80 0.98
N SER A 24 1.97 -1.78 1.77
CA SER A 24 1.12 -2.44 2.75
C SER A 24 0.88 -1.50 3.92
N ARG A 25 -0.34 -1.46 4.45
CA ARG A 25 -0.59 -0.88 5.78
C ARG A 25 -1.63 -1.64 6.57
N TRP A 26 -1.57 -1.55 7.89
CA TRP A 26 -2.57 -2.07 8.82
C TRP A 26 -2.59 -1.23 10.12
N PRO A 27 -3.71 -1.17 10.85
CA PRO A 27 -3.84 -0.24 11.97
C PRO A 27 -2.92 -0.64 13.14
N LYS A 28 -2.34 0.37 13.82
CA LYS A 28 -1.51 0.20 15.02
C LYS A 28 -2.27 -0.28 16.25
N SER A 29 -3.61 -0.35 16.18
CA SER A 29 -4.41 -1.09 17.17
C SER A 29 -4.10 -2.59 17.15
N LEU A 30 -3.52 -3.09 16.05
CA LEU A 30 -2.95 -4.43 15.94
C LEU A 30 -1.41 -4.37 16.08
N PRO A 31 -0.78 -5.42 16.61
CA PRO A 31 0.67 -5.51 16.63
C PRO A 31 1.25 -5.60 15.22
N MET A 32 2.53 -5.25 15.05
CA MET A 32 3.21 -5.34 13.75
C MET A 32 3.11 -6.77 13.17
N HIS A 33 3.40 -7.79 13.98
CA HIS A 33 3.07 -9.19 13.72
C HIS A 33 2.17 -9.72 14.86
N PRO A 34 1.09 -10.47 14.59
CA PRO A 34 0.62 -10.94 13.28
C PRO A 34 -0.37 -9.99 12.57
N GLY A 35 -0.43 -8.70 12.90
CA GLY A 35 -1.47 -7.78 12.40
C GLY A 35 -1.60 -7.70 10.88
N TRP A 36 -0.48 -7.77 10.14
CA TRP A 36 -0.51 -7.78 8.68
C TRP A 36 -1.21 -9.00 8.07
N ILE A 37 -1.29 -10.13 8.79
CA ILE A 37 -1.95 -11.35 8.29
C ILE A 37 -3.47 -11.16 8.18
N ILE A 38 -4.06 -10.30 9.02
CA ILE A 38 -5.52 -10.22 9.21
C ILE A 38 -6.14 -8.90 8.76
N ALA A 39 -5.33 -7.86 8.54
CA ALA A 39 -5.84 -6.51 8.30
C ALA A 39 -4.94 -5.67 7.37
N SER A 40 -4.03 -6.31 6.62
CA SER A 40 -3.21 -5.58 5.65
C SER A 40 -4.04 -5.24 4.42
N GLU A 41 -3.93 -3.97 4.01
CA GLU A 41 -4.46 -3.43 2.77
C GLU A 41 -3.33 -2.80 1.95
N ILE A 42 -3.50 -2.72 0.63
CA ILE A 42 -2.59 -1.98 -0.25
C ILE A 42 -3.11 -0.56 -0.44
N VAL A 43 -2.24 0.42 -0.23
CA VAL A 43 -2.53 1.83 -0.48
C VAL A 43 -1.66 2.40 -1.57
N ARG A 44 -2.11 3.52 -2.13
CA ARG A 44 -1.28 4.42 -2.95
C ARG A 44 -1.07 5.74 -2.22
N ALA A 45 0.17 6.20 -2.22
CA ALA A 45 0.58 7.53 -1.82
C ALA A 45 1.45 8.16 -2.91
N VAL A 46 1.48 9.49 -3.00
CA VAL A 46 2.22 10.20 -4.05
C VAL A 46 3.16 11.24 -3.49
N SER A 47 4.23 11.51 -4.22
CA SER A 47 5.20 12.56 -3.92
C SER A 47 5.69 13.20 -5.21
N ASP A 48 6.05 14.48 -5.17
CA ASP A 48 6.70 15.17 -6.28
C ASP A 48 8.21 14.82 -6.37
N THR A 49 8.80 14.33 -5.27
CA THR A 49 10.20 13.88 -5.19
C THR A 49 10.30 12.39 -4.84
N PRO A 50 11.36 11.68 -5.25
CA PRO A 50 11.48 10.24 -4.95
C PRO A 50 11.60 9.94 -3.45
N GLU A 51 12.17 10.85 -2.66
CA GLU A 51 12.37 10.72 -1.21
C GLU A 51 11.12 11.03 -0.37
N GLY A 52 10.10 11.67 -0.93
CA GLY A 52 8.91 12.11 -0.20
C GLY A 52 8.99 13.57 0.28
N PRO A 53 8.04 14.01 1.12
CA PRO A 53 7.02 13.20 1.79
C PRO A 53 5.98 12.62 0.83
N TYR A 54 5.47 11.42 1.15
CA TYR A 54 4.41 10.78 0.38
C TYR A 54 3.04 11.03 1.02
N ASP A 55 2.16 11.68 0.27
CA ASP A 55 0.79 11.96 0.68
C ASP A 55 -0.14 10.83 0.28
N PHE A 56 -0.84 10.28 1.28
CA PHE A 56 -1.84 9.23 1.07
C PHE A 56 -2.92 9.70 0.08
N GLN A 57 -3.24 8.84 -0.89
CA GLN A 57 -4.27 9.11 -1.89
C GLN A 57 -5.47 8.18 -1.71
N GLU A 58 -5.25 6.86 -1.65
CA GLU A 58 -6.34 5.89 -1.65
C GLU A 58 -5.93 4.51 -1.12
N VAL A 59 -6.94 3.71 -0.76
CA VAL A 59 -6.81 2.26 -0.58
C VAL A 59 -7.10 1.58 -1.91
N VAL A 60 -6.10 0.90 -2.46
CA VAL A 60 -6.15 0.25 -3.77
C VAL A 60 -6.74 -1.15 -3.66
N PHE A 61 -6.28 -1.92 -2.66
CA PHE A 61 -6.81 -3.26 -2.37
C PHE A 61 -7.32 -3.33 -0.93
N PRO A 62 -8.61 -3.01 -0.70
CA PRO A 62 -9.24 -3.16 0.61
C PRO A 62 -9.55 -4.64 0.88
N ALA A 63 -10.01 -4.94 2.10
CA ALA A 63 -10.63 -6.24 2.38
C ALA A 63 -11.89 -6.43 1.52
N ARG A 64 -12.04 -7.63 0.93
CA ARG A 64 -13.12 -7.94 -0.01
C ARG A 64 -14.11 -9.01 0.49
N GLY A 65 -13.77 -9.74 1.55
CA GLY A 65 -14.63 -10.80 2.11
C GLY A 65 -14.09 -12.22 1.91
N ALA A 66 -14.57 -13.17 2.71
CA ALA A 66 -14.03 -14.53 2.78
C ALA A 66 -14.22 -15.37 1.50
N GLU A 67 -15.07 -14.90 0.58
CA GLU A 67 -15.33 -15.49 -0.72
C GLU A 67 -14.19 -15.26 -1.72
N TYR A 68 -13.29 -14.32 -1.45
CA TYR A 68 -12.13 -14.03 -2.29
C TYR A 68 -10.84 -14.60 -1.68
N TRP A 69 -9.95 -15.12 -2.54
CA TRP A 69 -8.68 -15.72 -2.12
C TRP A 69 -7.79 -14.74 -1.33
N ASP A 70 -7.86 -13.44 -1.66
CA ASP A 70 -7.16 -12.31 -1.07
C ASP A 70 -8.05 -11.49 -0.13
N GLY A 71 -9.24 -11.99 0.19
CA GLY A 71 -10.30 -11.14 0.71
C GLY A 71 -10.14 -10.69 2.16
N ARG A 72 -9.20 -11.28 2.92
CA ARG A 72 -8.87 -10.86 4.30
C ARG A 72 -7.61 -10.00 4.39
N SER A 73 -6.62 -10.21 3.52
CA SER A 73 -5.36 -9.49 3.58
C SER A 73 -4.67 -9.47 2.24
N THR A 74 -4.24 -8.27 1.83
CA THR A 74 -3.35 -8.04 0.70
C THR A 74 -2.06 -7.42 1.22
N HIS A 75 -0.92 -7.97 0.80
CA HIS A 75 0.38 -7.61 1.39
C HIS A 75 1.52 -7.74 0.38
N ASN A 76 2.55 -6.94 0.56
CA ASN A 76 3.79 -6.93 -0.20
C ASN A 76 3.59 -6.55 -1.68
N PRO A 77 3.10 -5.33 -1.96
CA PRO A 77 2.85 -4.89 -3.33
C PRO A 77 4.16 -4.69 -4.09
N HIS A 78 4.09 -4.89 -5.41
CA HIS A 78 5.17 -4.55 -6.32
C HIS A 78 4.60 -3.85 -7.56
N ILE A 79 5.11 -2.67 -7.87
CA ILE A 79 4.75 -1.92 -9.07
C ILE A 79 5.90 -1.90 -10.06
N VAL A 80 5.59 -2.21 -11.32
CA VAL A 80 6.51 -2.13 -12.46
C VAL A 80 5.77 -1.45 -13.60
N LYS A 81 6.40 -0.46 -14.21
CA LYS A 81 5.90 0.10 -15.47
C LYS A 81 6.21 -0.89 -16.59
N HIS A 82 5.20 -1.31 -17.33
CA HIS A 82 5.36 -2.18 -18.49
C HIS A 82 5.09 -1.39 -19.77
N GLU A 83 6.04 -1.40 -20.70
CA GLU A 83 5.86 -0.83 -22.04
C GLU A 83 5.19 -1.90 -22.91
N ARG A 84 4.02 -1.58 -23.47
CA ARG A 84 3.39 -2.39 -24.52
C ARG A 84 3.70 -1.81 -25.88
#